data_AF-A0A9W4DVR1-F1
#
_entry.id   AF-A0A9W4DVR1-F1
#
_cell.length_a   1.000
_cell.length_b   1.000
_cell.length_c   1.000
_cell.angle_alpha   90.00
_cell.angle_beta   90.00
_cell.angle_gamma   90.00
#
_symmetry.space_group_name_H-M   'P 1'
#
loop_
_entity.id
_entity.type
_entity.pdbx_description
1 polymer ?
#
loop_
_entity_poly.entity_id
_entity_poly.type
_entity_poly.pdbx_seq_one_letter_code
_entity_poly.pdbx_strand_id
1 'polypeptide(L)'
;MLPLVTQPAEAAQSTPTRPAAAHAALGSPGEYPAGAAARAVERVRSVWDDLAMCESSGDWHINTGNTFYGGLQFWQPTWELFGGLKYAARADLATPAQQIAVAEAVLQVQGWGAWPVCSKRLGLSDHTHLVHTVGIGETLSDIAADYGVSGGWQRLFELNRAVVGADPDRLVAGLVLTVK
;
A
#
# COMPACT_ATOMS: atom_id res chain seq x y z
N MET A 1 3.64 -11.07 -24.43
CA MET A 1 3.79 -11.77 -23.15
C MET A 1 4.87 -11.06 -22.37
N LEU A 2 4.52 -10.28 -21.35
CA LEU A 2 5.51 -9.76 -20.41
C LEU A 2 6.06 -10.96 -19.60
N PRO A 3 7.38 -11.08 -19.42
CA PRO A 3 7.93 -12.15 -18.60
C PRO A 3 7.38 -12.03 -17.18
N LEU A 4 6.99 -13.16 -16.59
CA LEU A 4 6.59 -13.25 -15.20
C LEU A 4 7.84 -12.99 -14.35
N VAL A 5 8.06 -11.72 -13.99
CA VAL A 5 9.08 -11.35 -13.01
C VAL A 5 8.48 -11.57 -11.63
N THR A 6 8.44 -12.83 -11.21
CA THR A 6 8.07 -13.19 -9.85
C THR A 6 9.18 -12.69 -8.93
N GLN A 7 8.83 -11.96 -7.87
CA GLN A 7 9.79 -11.71 -6.79
C GLN A 7 10.28 -13.08 -6.27
N PRO A 8 11.60 -13.29 -6.12
CA PRO A 8 12.09 -14.55 -5.57
C PRO A 8 11.49 -14.72 -4.16
N ALA A 9 10.91 -15.89 -3.91
CA ALA A 9 10.27 -16.21 -2.64
C ALA A 9 11.36 -16.43 -1.57
N GLU A 10 11.84 -15.37 -0.94
CA GLU A 10 12.77 -15.47 0.19
C GLU A 10 12.07 -15.03 1.49
N ALA A 11 12.22 -15.85 2.53
CA ALA A 11 11.52 -15.71 3.81
C ALA A 11 12.08 -14.54 4.64
N ALA A 12 11.24 -13.56 4.95
CA ALA A 12 11.52 -12.59 6.01
C ALA A 12 11.54 -13.32 7.37
N GLN A 13 12.70 -13.84 7.77
CA GLN A 13 12.98 -14.28 9.13
C GLN A 13 13.96 -13.31 9.79
N SER A 14 13.51 -12.61 10.83
CA SER A 14 14.34 -12.27 12.00
C SER A 14 13.46 -11.75 13.14
N THR A 15 13.61 -12.39 14.31
CA THR A 15 12.94 -12.09 15.57
C THR A 15 13.30 -10.70 16.12
N PRO A 16 12.35 -9.92 16.67
CA PRO A 16 12.68 -8.65 17.31
C PRO A 16 13.20 -8.85 18.74
N THR A 17 14.47 -8.52 18.97
CA THR A 17 15.00 -8.25 20.32
C THR A 17 14.81 -6.77 20.61
N ARG A 18 13.95 -6.45 21.59
CA ARG A 18 13.65 -5.09 22.06
C ARG A 18 14.78 -4.56 22.96
N PRO A 19 15.38 -3.38 22.70
CA PRO A 19 16.05 -2.62 23.75
C PRO A 19 15.06 -1.69 24.46
N ALA A 20 15.17 -1.63 25.77
CA ALA A 20 14.46 -0.69 26.64
C ALA A 20 15.05 0.72 26.51
N ALA A 21 14.18 1.73 26.42
CA ALA A 21 14.55 3.14 26.42
C ALA A 21 14.93 3.62 27.83
N ALA A 22 16.00 4.42 27.93
CA ALA A 22 16.37 5.17 29.12
C ALA A 22 16.04 6.66 28.93
N HIS A 23 15.49 7.28 29.98
CA HIS A 23 15.13 8.70 30.05
C HIS A 23 16.33 9.62 30.28
N ALA A 24 16.30 10.85 29.73
CA ALA A 24 16.68 12.09 30.43
C ALA A 24 16.26 13.38 29.67
N ALA A 25 15.45 14.21 30.34
CA ALA A 25 15.45 15.69 30.50
C ALA A 25 16.48 16.57 29.73
N LEU A 26 16.33 17.87 29.41
CA LEU A 26 15.45 19.00 29.76
C LEU A 26 15.76 20.19 28.80
N GLY A 27 14.82 21.10 28.52
CA GLY A 27 15.07 22.41 27.90
C GLY A 27 13.80 23.22 27.58
N SER A 28 13.65 24.42 28.14
CA SER A 28 12.44 25.29 28.13
C SER A 28 12.44 26.37 27.00
N PRO A 29 11.48 27.33 26.93
CA PRO A 29 10.54 27.46 25.82
C PRO A 29 10.84 28.64 24.88
N GLY A 30 10.56 28.45 23.60
CA GLY A 30 10.49 29.53 22.62
C GLY A 30 9.12 29.52 21.96
N GLU A 31 8.26 30.45 22.38
CA GLU A 31 6.96 30.73 21.75
C GLU A 31 7.17 31.14 20.28
N TYR A 32 6.78 30.28 19.36
CA TYR A 32 6.41 30.62 17.99
C TYR A 32 4.96 30.18 17.80
N PRO A 33 4.10 30.95 17.11
CA PRO A 33 2.77 30.45 16.78
C PRO A 33 2.96 29.28 15.83
N ALA A 34 2.88 28.07 16.36
CA ALA A 34 2.91 26.85 15.58
C ALA A 34 1.72 26.91 14.63
N GLY A 35 2.02 27.13 13.36
CA GLY A 35 1.06 26.91 12.28
C GLY A 35 0.41 25.56 12.50
N ALA A 36 -0.92 25.52 12.38
CA ALA A 36 -1.74 24.35 12.62
C ALA A 36 -1.03 23.11 12.08
N ALA A 37 -0.61 22.22 12.98
CA ALA A 37 -0.07 20.94 12.59
C ALA A 37 -1.12 20.29 11.68
N ALA A 38 -0.77 20.11 10.41
CA ALA A 38 -1.55 19.27 9.52
C ALA A 38 -1.67 17.93 10.24
N ARG A 39 -2.88 17.61 10.73
CA ARG A 39 -3.11 16.31 11.33
C ARG A 39 -2.78 15.30 10.25
N ALA A 40 -1.81 14.43 10.51
CA ALA A 40 -1.61 13.25 9.69
C ALA A 40 -2.97 12.54 9.66
N VAL A 41 -3.62 12.56 8.50
CA VAL A 41 -4.79 11.73 8.26
C VAL A 41 -4.24 10.32 8.37
N GLU A 42 -4.60 9.61 9.44
CA GLU A 42 -4.25 8.21 9.60
C GLU A 42 -4.79 7.49 8.37
N ARG A 43 -3.90 6.85 7.60
CA ARG A 43 -4.30 6.07 6.43
C ARG A 43 -5.33 5.05 6.91
N VAL A 44 -6.48 4.98 6.24
CA VAL A 44 -7.42 3.89 6.48
C VAL A 44 -6.69 2.59 6.16
N ARG A 45 -6.49 1.76 7.19
CA ARG A 45 -5.77 0.49 7.05
C ARG A 45 -6.38 -0.34 5.94
N SER A 46 -5.51 -0.86 5.09
CA SER A 46 -5.83 -1.60 3.87
C SER A 46 -5.21 -2.99 3.90
N VAL A 47 -5.59 -3.85 2.96
CA VAL A 47 -4.92 -5.15 2.76
C VAL A 47 -3.41 -4.99 2.50
N TRP A 48 -2.99 -3.86 1.92
CA TRP A 48 -1.58 -3.55 1.71
C TRP A 48 -0.85 -3.25 3.00
N ASP A 49 -1.52 -2.69 4.01
CA ASP A 49 -0.92 -2.50 5.33
C ASP A 49 -0.75 -3.84 6.05
N ASP A 50 -1.70 -4.78 5.88
CA ASP A 50 -1.56 -6.14 6.39
C ASP A 50 -0.45 -6.91 5.67
N LEU A 51 -0.31 -6.72 4.36
CA LEU A 51 0.79 -7.26 3.58
C LEU A 51 2.12 -6.64 4.01
N ALA A 52 2.20 -5.32 4.22
CA ALA A 52 3.40 -4.67 4.71
C ALA A 52 3.77 -5.13 6.13
N MET A 53 2.79 -5.31 7.02
CA MET A 53 3.04 -5.93 8.32
C MET A 53 3.62 -7.35 8.19
N CYS A 54 3.16 -8.10 7.19
CA CYS A 54 3.64 -9.43 6.90
C CYS A 54 5.07 -9.45 6.32
N GLU A 55 5.38 -8.51 5.42
CA GLU A 55 6.61 -8.47 4.61
C GLU A 55 7.76 -7.71 5.29
N SER A 56 7.45 -6.60 5.97
CA SER A 56 8.43 -5.64 6.51
C SER A 56 8.18 -5.26 7.96
N SER A 57 7.27 -5.95 8.67
CA SER A 57 6.77 -5.51 9.97
C SER A 57 6.14 -4.11 9.96
N GLY A 58 5.66 -3.66 8.78
CA GLY A 58 5.01 -2.37 8.58
C GLY A 58 5.98 -1.21 8.34
N ASP A 59 7.29 -1.47 8.22
CA ASP A 59 8.27 -0.44 7.90
C ASP A 59 8.32 -0.19 6.39
N TRP A 60 7.60 0.84 5.95
CA TRP A 60 7.53 1.24 4.55
C TRP A 60 8.84 1.78 3.97
N HIS A 61 9.79 2.14 4.81
CA HIS A 61 11.10 2.68 4.42
C HIS A 61 12.24 1.68 4.66
N ILE A 62 11.90 0.41 4.92
CA ILE A 62 12.89 -0.61 5.24
C ILE A 62 13.86 -0.84 4.08
N ASN A 63 15.15 -0.92 4.44
CA ASN A 63 16.24 -1.31 3.57
C ASN A 63 17.31 -2.01 4.41
N THR A 64 17.21 -3.33 4.52
CA THR A 64 18.13 -4.16 5.31
C THR A 64 19.37 -4.61 4.53
N GLY A 65 19.47 -4.24 3.24
CA GLY A 65 20.50 -4.75 2.34
C GLY A 65 20.23 -6.15 1.78
N ASN A 66 19.01 -6.69 1.94
CA ASN A 66 18.63 -8.02 1.42
C ASN A 66 18.14 -8.00 -0.04
N THR A 67 18.45 -6.95 -0.82
CA THR A 67 18.03 -6.72 -2.22
C THR A 67 16.54 -6.41 -2.47
N PHE A 68 15.73 -6.41 -1.42
CA PHE A 68 14.33 -5.97 -1.45
C PHE A 68 14.16 -4.64 -0.72
N TYR A 69 13.16 -3.87 -1.13
CA TYR A 69 13.00 -2.49 -0.67
C TYR A 69 11.57 -2.16 -0.27
N GLY A 70 11.44 -1.38 0.80
CA GLY A 70 10.18 -0.77 1.22
C GLY A 70 9.18 -1.76 1.84
N GLY A 71 8.00 -1.24 2.14
CA GLY A 71 7.00 -1.94 2.97
C GLY A 71 6.51 -3.26 2.37
N LEU A 72 6.45 -3.32 1.04
CA LEU A 72 5.98 -4.47 0.28
C LEU A 72 7.12 -5.32 -0.28
N GLN A 73 8.36 -5.12 0.21
CA GLN A 73 9.55 -5.89 -0.15
C GLN A 73 9.73 -6.02 -1.68
N PHE A 74 9.78 -4.90 -2.39
CA PHE A 74 9.96 -4.91 -3.85
C PHE A 74 11.36 -5.38 -4.26
N TRP A 75 11.42 -6.31 -5.22
CA TRP A 75 12.64 -6.54 -6.00
C TRP A 75 12.86 -5.39 -7.00
N GLN A 76 14.08 -4.87 -7.10
CA GLN A 76 14.36 -3.64 -7.86
C GLN A 76 13.91 -3.69 -9.34
N PRO A 77 14.20 -4.75 -10.12
CA PRO A 77 13.69 -4.83 -11.49
C PRO A 77 12.16 -4.90 -11.59
N THR A 78 11.45 -5.45 -10.59
CA THR A 78 9.97 -5.38 -10.57
C THR A 78 9.51 -3.94 -10.35
N TRP A 79 10.13 -3.22 -9.42
CA TRP A 79 9.85 -1.79 -9.19
C TRP A 79 10.01 -0.98 -10.49
N GLU A 80 11.10 -1.19 -11.22
CA GLU A 80 11.36 -0.50 -12.48
C GLU A 80 10.37 -0.90 -13.58
N LEU A 81 10.14 -2.21 -13.76
CA LEU A 81 9.26 -2.75 -14.80
C LEU A 81 7.83 -2.24 -14.68
N PHE A 82 7.33 -2.09 -13.45
CA PHE A 82 5.96 -1.61 -13.19
C PHE A 82 5.88 -0.10 -12.98
N GLY A 83 6.92 0.64 -13.40
CA GLY A 83 6.89 2.10 -13.50
C GLY A 83 7.14 2.84 -12.19
N GLY A 84 7.70 2.19 -11.17
CA GLY A 84 8.02 2.81 -9.88
C GLY A 84 9.05 3.94 -9.96
N LEU A 85 9.87 3.98 -11.02
CA LEU A 85 10.83 5.07 -11.26
C LEU A 85 10.18 6.45 -11.45
N LYS A 86 8.87 6.52 -11.74
CA LYS A 86 8.13 7.80 -11.74
C LYS A 86 7.98 8.41 -10.34
N TYR A 87 8.11 7.59 -9.30
CA TYR A 87 7.97 7.99 -7.90
C TYR A 87 9.32 8.12 -7.21
N ALA A 88 10.17 7.10 -7.31
CA ALA A 88 11.48 7.10 -6.69
C ALA A 88 12.42 6.07 -7.35
N ALA A 89 13.73 6.25 -7.16
CA ALA A 89 14.74 5.32 -7.69
C ALA A 89 14.61 3.90 -7.12
N ARG A 90 14.07 3.74 -5.90
CA ARG A 90 13.79 2.46 -5.25
C ARG A 90 12.51 2.58 -4.41
N ALA A 91 11.91 1.44 -4.08
CA ALA A 91 10.65 1.42 -3.34
C ALA A 91 10.76 2.01 -1.92
N ASP A 92 11.86 1.76 -1.19
CA ASP A 92 12.11 2.29 0.16
C ASP A 92 12.11 3.83 0.23
N LEU A 93 12.37 4.49 -0.90
CA LEU A 93 12.40 5.94 -1.04
C LEU A 93 11.05 6.54 -1.44
N ALA A 94 10.06 5.71 -1.78
CA ALA A 94 8.72 6.14 -2.15
C ALA A 94 7.77 6.12 -0.93
N THR A 95 6.74 6.96 -0.97
CA THR A 95 5.68 6.94 0.03
C THR A 95 4.90 5.61 -0.02
N PRO A 96 4.22 5.20 1.06
CA PRO A 96 3.43 3.97 1.04
C PRO A 96 2.35 3.96 -0.06
N ALA A 97 1.71 5.11 -0.33
CA ALA A 97 0.72 5.22 -1.40
C ALA A 97 1.34 4.98 -2.80
N GLN A 98 2.56 5.47 -3.03
CA GLN A 98 3.27 5.25 -4.29
C GLN A 98 3.72 3.78 -4.44
N GLN A 99 4.15 3.15 -3.35
CA GLN A 99 4.46 1.71 -3.35
C GLN A 99 3.23 0.88 -3.66
N ILE A 100 2.10 1.20 -3.02
CA ILE A 100 0.79 0.56 -3.27
C ILE A 100 0.38 0.73 -4.73
N ALA A 101 0.52 1.92 -5.32
CA ALA A 101 0.17 2.12 -6.73
C ALA A 101 0.98 1.23 -7.69
N VAL A 102 2.26 0.97 -7.40
CA VAL A 102 3.07 0.00 -8.18
C VAL A 102 2.64 -1.43 -7.88
N ALA A 103 2.30 -1.74 -6.62
CA ALA A 103 1.87 -3.06 -6.19
C ALA A 103 0.53 -3.46 -6.83
N GLU A 104 -0.40 -2.51 -6.95
CA GLU A 104 -1.66 -2.69 -7.67
C GLU A 104 -1.41 -3.00 -9.16
N ALA A 105 -0.46 -2.33 -9.80
CA ALA A 105 -0.07 -2.65 -11.18
C ALA A 105 0.54 -4.06 -11.31
N VAL A 106 1.38 -4.48 -10.36
CA VAL A 106 1.88 -5.86 -10.28
C VAL A 106 0.73 -6.84 -10.10
N LEU A 107 -0.20 -6.55 -9.21
CA LEU A 107 -1.35 -7.39 -8.88
C LEU A 107 -2.27 -7.61 -10.09
N GLN A 108 -2.45 -6.58 -10.95
CA GLN A 108 -3.20 -6.72 -12.20
C GLN A 108 -2.60 -7.74 -13.16
N VAL A 109 -1.26 -7.86 -13.20
CA VAL A 109 -0.57 -8.71 -14.17
C VAL A 109 -0.24 -10.09 -13.61
N GLN A 110 0.13 -10.16 -12.34
CA GLN A 110 0.67 -11.38 -11.71
C GLN A 110 -0.27 -11.97 -10.66
N GLY A 111 -1.31 -11.23 -10.24
CA GLY A 111 -2.13 -11.58 -9.08
C GLY A 111 -1.31 -11.62 -7.79
N TRP A 112 -1.92 -12.16 -6.73
CA TRP A 112 -1.30 -12.25 -5.40
C TRP A 112 -0.07 -13.16 -5.34
N GLY A 113 0.20 -13.94 -6.40
CA GLY A 113 1.40 -14.77 -6.53
C GLY A 113 2.71 -13.97 -6.52
N ALA A 114 2.67 -12.65 -6.72
CA ALA A 114 3.82 -11.77 -6.55
C ALA A 114 4.32 -11.69 -5.10
N TRP A 115 3.45 -11.95 -4.11
CA TRP A 115 3.79 -12.02 -2.67
C TRP A 115 3.45 -13.41 -2.11
N PRO A 116 4.14 -14.48 -2.53
CA PRO A 116 3.62 -15.85 -2.45
C PRO A 116 3.45 -16.42 -1.04
N VAL A 117 4.22 -15.94 -0.07
CA VAL A 117 4.13 -16.39 1.33
C VAL A 117 3.10 -15.57 2.09
N CYS A 118 3.20 -14.25 1.99
CA CYS A 118 2.35 -13.35 2.75
C CYS A 118 0.91 -13.30 2.24
N SER A 119 0.70 -13.36 0.92
CA SER A 119 -0.64 -13.49 0.36
C SER A 119 -1.38 -14.72 0.89
N LYS A 120 -0.73 -15.88 0.90
CA LYS A 120 -1.28 -17.12 1.46
C LYS A 120 -1.59 -17.00 2.95
N ARG A 121 -0.68 -16.40 3.73
CA ARG A 121 -0.89 -16.16 5.17
C ARG A 121 -2.10 -15.27 5.44
N LEU A 122 -2.39 -14.34 4.54
CA LEU A 122 -3.52 -13.41 4.61
C LEU A 122 -4.79 -13.92 3.90
N GLY A 123 -4.75 -15.10 3.26
CA GLY A 123 -5.89 -15.64 2.51
C GLY A 123 -6.17 -14.93 1.17
N LEU A 124 -5.16 -14.30 0.57
CA LEU A 124 -5.24 -13.59 -0.71
C LEU A 124 -4.85 -14.54 -1.85
N SER A 125 -5.83 -15.07 -2.58
CA SER A 125 -5.57 -16.13 -3.59
C SER A 125 -6.07 -15.84 -5.02
N ASP A 126 -6.91 -14.83 -5.22
CA ASP A 126 -7.50 -14.49 -6.52
C ASP A 126 -7.54 -12.95 -6.74
N HIS A 127 -7.89 -12.49 -7.95
CA HIS A 127 -8.31 -11.09 -8.20
C HIS A 127 -9.56 -10.67 -7.40
N THR A 128 -10.18 -11.61 -6.68
CA THR A 128 -11.33 -11.38 -5.78
C THR A 128 -11.07 -10.31 -4.71
N HIS A 129 -9.80 -9.96 -4.48
CA HIS A 129 -9.36 -8.96 -3.51
C HIS A 129 -8.53 -7.84 -4.13
N LEU A 130 -8.69 -7.53 -5.43
CA LEU A 130 -8.08 -6.31 -5.95
C LEU A 130 -8.62 -5.15 -5.12
N VAL A 131 -7.72 -4.33 -4.59
CA VAL A 131 -8.09 -3.08 -3.93
C VAL A 131 -7.53 -1.92 -4.72
N HIS A 132 -8.21 -0.78 -4.64
CA HIS A 132 -7.79 0.47 -5.22
C HIS A 132 -7.76 1.53 -4.13
N THR A 133 -6.62 2.22 -3.99
CA THR A 133 -6.51 3.39 -3.12
C THR A 133 -6.89 4.65 -3.89
N VAL A 134 -8.03 5.25 -3.54
CA VAL A 134 -8.58 6.45 -4.16
C VAL A 134 -7.55 7.59 -4.15
N GLY A 135 -7.25 8.13 -5.32
CA GLY A 135 -6.47 9.34 -5.53
C GLY A 135 -7.27 10.62 -5.33
N ILE A 136 -6.58 11.76 -5.33
CA ILE A 136 -7.24 13.07 -5.20
C ILE A 136 -8.10 13.33 -6.45
N GLY A 137 -9.41 13.47 -6.24
CA GLY A 137 -10.36 13.82 -7.30
C GLY A 137 -10.82 12.63 -8.16
N GLU A 138 -10.44 11.39 -7.84
CA GLU A 138 -11.00 10.21 -8.50
C GLU A 138 -12.48 10.03 -8.16
N THR A 139 -13.22 9.49 -9.12
CA THR A 139 -14.62 9.10 -8.95
C THR A 139 -14.79 7.59 -8.97
N LEU A 140 -15.86 7.07 -8.36
CA LEU A 140 -16.19 5.63 -8.47
C LEU A 140 -16.40 5.21 -9.94
N SER A 141 -16.79 6.14 -10.81
CA SER A 141 -16.98 5.90 -12.24
C SER A 141 -15.67 5.64 -12.96
N ASP A 142 -14.66 6.48 -12.73
CA ASP A 142 -13.34 6.34 -13.33
C ASP A 142 -12.69 5.03 -12.85
N ILE A 143 -12.74 4.79 -11.53
CA ILE A 143 -12.19 3.57 -10.92
C ILE A 143 -12.89 2.33 -11.49
N ALA A 144 -14.23 2.30 -11.52
CA ALA A 144 -14.94 1.14 -12.05
C ALA A 144 -14.64 0.87 -13.53
N ALA A 145 -14.40 1.91 -14.32
CA ALA A 145 -14.00 1.78 -15.73
C ALA A 145 -12.58 1.21 -15.87
N ASP A 146 -11.63 1.71 -15.08
CA ASP A 146 -10.22 1.29 -15.11
C ASP A 146 -10.06 -0.19 -14.72
N TYR A 147 -10.82 -0.65 -13.73
CA TYR A 147 -10.79 -2.05 -13.29
C TYR A 147 -11.79 -2.95 -14.03
N GLY A 148 -12.59 -2.41 -14.95
CA GLY A 148 -13.58 -3.18 -15.70
C GLY A 148 -14.64 -3.85 -14.82
N VAL A 149 -15.06 -3.18 -13.73
CA VAL A 149 -16.00 -3.73 -12.74
C VAL A 149 -17.33 -4.08 -13.40
N SER A 150 -17.72 -5.34 -13.33
CA SER A 150 -18.99 -5.81 -13.89
C SER A 150 -20.16 -5.18 -13.13
N GLY A 151 -21.01 -4.41 -13.81
CA GLY A 151 -22.06 -3.59 -13.18
C GLY A 151 -21.62 -2.18 -12.80
N GLY A 152 -20.41 -1.77 -13.18
CA GLY A 152 -19.93 -0.39 -13.10
C GLY A 152 -19.75 0.14 -11.68
N TRP A 153 -19.77 1.47 -11.55
CA TRP A 153 -19.54 2.15 -10.28
C TRP A 153 -20.60 1.86 -9.23
N GLN A 154 -21.82 1.52 -9.64
CA GLN A 154 -22.89 1.16 -8.72
C GLN A 154 -22.55 -0.13 -7.99
N ARG A 155 -22.04 -1.13 -8.73
CA ARG A 155 -21.57 -2.37 -8.13
C ARG A 155 -20.37 -2.13 -7.22
N LEU A 156 -19.44 -1.28 -7.66
CA LEU A 156 -18.29 -0.88 -6.86
C LEU A 156 -18.71 -0.19 -5.55
N PHE A 157 -19.68 0.73 -5.61
CA PHE A 157 -20.23 1.40 -4.45
C PHE A 157 -20.89 0.41 -3.49
N GLU A 158 -21.72 -0.50 -4.00
CA GLU A 158 -22.41 -1.50 -3.19
C GLU A 158 -21.43 -2.37 -2.39
N LEU A 159 -20.35 -2.82 -3.04
CA LEU A 159 -19.28 -3.58 -2.40
C LEU A 159 -18.57 -2.79 -1.30
N ASN A 160 -18.49 -1.48 -1.44
CA ASN A 160 -17.71 -0.59 -0.57
C ASN A 160 -18.54 0.36 0.29
N ARG A 161 -19.86 0.15 0.37
CA ARG A 161 -20.76 1.07 1.09
C ARG A 161 -20.35 1.24 2.55
N ALA A 162 -19.78 0.21 3.16
CA ALA A 162 -19.28 0.25 4.53
C ALA A 162 -18.16 1.27 4.74
N VAL A 163 -17.33 1.54 3.73
CA VAL A 163 -16.19 2.47 3.80
C VAL A 163 -16.47 3.81 3.10
N VAL A 164 -17.28 3.83 2.03
CA VAL A 164 -17.67 5.06 1.31
C VAL A 164 -18.75 5.84 2.08
N GLY A 165 -19.64 5.15 2.81
CA GLY A 165 -20.77 5.76 3.51
C GLY A 165 -22.01 5.90 2.62
N ALA A 166 -22.88 6.86 2.98
CA ALA A 166 -24.17 7.03 2.32
C ALA A 166 -24.10 7.76 0.97
N ASP A 167 -23.04 8.54 0.74
CA ASP A 167 -22.87 9.39 -0.44
C ASP A 167 -21.74 8.84 -1.34
N PRO A 168 -22.05 8.30 -2.54
CA PRO A 168 -21.07 7.73 -3.45
C PRO A 168 -20.13 8.77 -4.08
N ASP A 169 -20.49 10.05 -4.07
CA ASP A 169 -19.65 11.12 -4.65
C ASP A 169 -18.62 11.65 -3.64
N ARG A 170 -18.67 11.19 -2.39
CA ARG A 170 -17.81 11.65 -1.31
C ARG A 170 -16.62 10.72 -1.08
N LEU A 171 -15.82 10.52 -2.13
CA LEU A 171 -14.57 9.79 -2.03
C LEU A 171 -13.47 10.65 -1.42
N VAL A 172 -12.75 10.09 -0.45
CA VAL A 172 -11.60 10.74 0.21
C VAL A 172 -10.33 10.11 -0.34
N ALA A 173 -9.34 10.95 -0.69
CA ALA A 173 -8.03 10.46 -1.10
C ALA A 173 -7.41 9.58 0.00
N GLY A 174 -6.93 8.40 -0.37
CA GLY A 174 -6.44 7.38 0.56
C GLY A 174 -7.49 6.38 1.03
N LEU A 175 -8.77 6.56 0.67
CA LEU A 175 -9.81 5.55 0.90
C LEU A 175 -9.50 4.30 0.06
N VAL A 176 -9.60 3.12 0.66
CA VAL A 176 -9.33 1.87 -0.05
C VAL A 176 -10.65 1.17 -0.40
N LEU A 177 -10.82 0.88 -1.68
CA LEU A 177 -11.99 0.21 -2.24
C LEU A 177 -11.61 -1.20 -2.66
N THR A 178 -12.49 -2.17 -2.41
CA THR A 178 -12.45 -3.48 -3.04
C THR A 178 -13.03 -3.37 -4.45
N VAL A 179 -12.22 -3.63 -5.46
CA VAL A 179 -12.60 -3.64 -6.88
C VAL A 179 -12.67 -5.11 -7.33
N LYS A 180 -13.85 -5.61 -7.73
CA LYS A 180 -14.07 -7.00 -8.15
C LYS A 180 -14.92 -7.05 -9.41
#